data_AF-K5Z1V7-F1
#
_entry.id   AF-K5Z1V7-F1
#
_cell.length_a   1.000
_cell.length_b   1.000
_cell.length_c   1.000
_cell.angle_alpha   90.00
_cell.angle_beta   90.00
_cell.angle_gamma   90.00
#
_symmetry.space_group_name_H-M   'P 1'
#
loop_
_entity.id
_entity.type
_entity.pdbx_description
1 polymer ?
#
loop_
_entity_poly.entity_id
_entity_poly.type
_entity_poly.pdbx_seq_one_letter_code
_entity_poly.pdbx_strand_id
1 'polypeptide(L)'
;MPLVYPNMQMSEVVEEHPSLIPVINRFGIRLGLGDKSVKTICDEYQLDTDFLLTVINTFLNEEYFPERKLQTFHTTQIIDYLTKTNLYYLRYQLPNIERHLTSFISMSTPGNNTLNLIGKFFSSFKEELTARIEHDDKEWFPYCLALSEKIKGCCNSDEKEALHLGDEQRSEDAIEALLSDLKGIMIKHLSGDYNENLCYAVIFGISSLEKDIKQHNRIRYRILTPMVSAMEKLCK
;
A
#
# COMPACT_ATOMS: atom_id res chain seq x y z
N MET A 1 12.80 -11.55 8.53
CA MET A 1 12.24 -10.99 9.79
C MET A 1 11.29 -12.00 10.40
N PRO A 2 11.23 -12.11 11.74
CA PRO A 2 10.22 -12.93 12.42
C PRO A 2 8.82 -12.40 12.09
N LEU A 3 7.83 -13.32 12.06
CA LEU A 3 6.44 -12.93 11.87
C LEU A 3 5.86 -12.37 13.17
N VAL A 4 4.90 -11.47 13.02
CA VAL A 4 4.06 -10.95 14.10
C VAL A 4 2.96 -11.96 14.40
N TYR A 5 2.72 -12.21 15.69
CA TYR A 5 1.74 -13.17 16.20
C TYR A 5 0.68 -12.49 17.09
N PRO A 6 -0.51 -13.11 17.28
CA PRO A 6 -1.63 -12.48 17.99
C PRO A 6 -1.34 -12.05 19.43
N ASN A 7 -0.46 -12.76 20.13
CA ASN A 7 -0.12 -12.53 21.53
C ASN A 7 1.03 -11.53 21.73
N MET A 8 1.70 -11.09 20.65
CA MET A 8 2.74 -10.06 20.72
C MET A 8 2.11 -8.70 21.06
N GLN A 9 2.87 -7.84 21.75
CA GLN A 9 2.44 -6.47 22.02
C GLN A 9 2.55 -5.63 20.75
N MET A 10 1.46 -4.94 20.37
CA MET A 10 1.48 -4.12 19.16
C MET A 10 2.43 -2.93 19.30
N SER A 11 2.60 -2.40 20.51
CA SER A 11 3.54 -1.32 20.82
C SER A 11 4.98 -1.70 20.49
N GLU A 12 5.45 -2.85 20.95
CA GLU A 12 6.80 -3.37 20.67
C GLU A 12 7.01 -3.58 19.16
N VAL A 13 6.02 -4.14 18.46
CA VAL A 13 6.07 -4.36 17.00
C VAL A 13 6.16 -3.03 16.24
N VAL A 14 5.40 -2.01 16.64
CA VAL A 14 5.41 -0.69 16.01
C VAL A 14 6.68 0.09 16.36
N GLU A 15 7.24 -0.10 17.55
CA GLU A 15 8.51 0.49 17.95
C GLU A 15 9.68 -0.06 17.12
N GLU A 16 9.72 -1.38 16.90
CA GLU A 16 10.71 -2.01 16.02
C GLU A 16 10.50 -1.60 14.55
N HIS A 17 9.25 -1.37 14.14
CA HIS A 17 8.89 -1.06 12.76
C HIS A 17 7.94 0.15 12.62
N PRO A 18 8.45 1.39 12.80
CA PRO A 18 7.61 2.60 12.71
C PRO A 18 6.92 2.79 11.35
N SER A 19 7.44 2.16 10.29
CA SER A 19 6.78 2.12 8.97
C SER A 19 5.40 1.45 8.97
N LEU A 20 5.01 0.75 10.04
CA LEU A 20 3.67 0.18 10.22
C LEU A 20 2.61 1.19 10.64
N ILE A 21 3.00 2.37 11.12
CA ILE A 21 2.06 3.39 11.60
C ILE A 21 1.00 3.73 10.52
N PRO A 22 1.37 4.01 9.25
CA PRO A 22 0.41 4.14 8.16
C PRO A 22 -0.53 2.95 7.99
N VAL A 23 -0.02 1.72 8.13
CA VAL A 23 -0.78 0.49 7.93
C VAL A 23 -1.85 0.34 9.01
N ILE A 24 -1.48 0.43 10.29
CA ILE A 24 -2.43 0.29 11.40
C ILE A 24 -3.46 1.44 11.42
N ASN A 25 -3.07 2.64 10.98
CA ASN A 25 -3.98 3.78 10.85
C ASN A 25 -5.14 3.49 9.86
N ARG A 26 -4.91 2.69 8.81
CA ARG A 26 -5.96 2.30 7.85
C ARG A 26 -7.01 1.39 8.47
N PHE A 27 -6.62 0.62 9.49
CA PHE A 27 -7.53 -0.18 10.31
C PHE A 27 -8.22 0.62 11.42
N GLY A 28 -7.95 1.93 11.51
CA GLY A 28 -8.48 2.80 12.56
C GLY A 28 -7.70 2.74 13.88
N ILE A 29 -6.67 1.91 13.96
CA ILE A 29 -5.80 1.78 15.14
C ILE A 29 -4.87 3.00 15.19
N ARG A 30 -4.88 3.72 16.30
CA ARG A 30 -4.03 4.90 16.54
C ARG A 30 -2.93 4.58 17.54
N LEU A 31 -1.86 5.38 17.54
CA LEU A 31 -0.83 5.33 18.58
C LEU A 31 -1.42 5.61 19.97
N GLY A 32 -0.71 5.19 21.02
CA GLY A 32 -1.26 5.04 22.36
C GLY A 32 -1.75 3.61 22.63
N LEU A 33 -0.99 2.63 22.15
CA LEU A 33 -1.35 1.20 22.14
C LEU A 33 -1.27 0.54 23.53
N GLY A 34 -0.49 1.12 24.45
CA GLY A 34 -0.22 0.54 25.76
C GLY A 34 0.43 -0.84 25.66
N ASP A 35 0.17 -1.70 26.64
CA ASP A 35 0.73 -3.05 26.73
C ASP A 35 -0.21 -4.12 26.12
N LYS A 36 -1.09 -3.71 25.20
CA LYS A 36 -2.11 -4.58 24.63
C LYS A 36 -1.53 -5.48 23.55
N SER A 37 -1.96 -6.75 23.56
CA SER A 37 -1.65 -7.68 22.48
C SER A 37 -2.34 -7.28 21.17
N VAL A 38 -1.80 -7.72 20.03
CA VAL A 38 -2.43 -7.53 18.72
C VAL A 38 -3.88 -8.03 18.74
N LYS A 39 -4.12 -9.22 19.30
CA LYS A 39 -5.47 -9.80 19.40
C LYS A 39 -6.42 -8.91 20.21
N THR A 40 -5.98 -8.42 21.37
CA THR A 40 -6.81 -7.54 22.22
C THR A 40 -7.20 -6.28 21.48
N ILE A 41 -6.28 -5.67 20.73
CA ILE A 41 -6.58 -4.49 19.91
C ILE A 41 -7.58 -4.85 18.81
N CYS A 42 -7.40 -5.98 18.12
CA CYS A 42 -8.37 -6.41 17.12
C CYS A 42 -9.79 -6.60 17.70
N ASP A 43 -9.90 -7.23 18.87
CA ASP A 43 -11.18 -7.46 19.54
C ASP A 43 -11.88 -6.12 19.89
N GLU A 44 -11.13 -5.12 20.39
CA GLU A 44 -11.66 -3.79 20.73
C GLU A 44 -12.14 -3.00 19.50
N TYR A 45 -11.40 -3.11 18.40
CA TYR A 45 -11.70 -2.40 17.15
C TYR A 45 -12.61 -3.21 16.21
N GLN A 46 -13.09 -4.38 16.65
CA GLN A 46 -13.92 -5.30 15.86
C GLN A 46 -13.29 -5.67 14.52
N LEU A 47 -11.99 -5.94 14.55
CA LEU A 47 -11.19 -6.31 13.38
C LEU A 47 -10.97 -7.82 13.32
N ASP A 48 -10.92 -8.35 12.10
CA ASP A 48 -10.42 -9.70 11.86
C ASP A 48 -8.91 -9.74 12.14
N THR A 49 -8.54 -10.43 13.22
CA THR A 49 -7.15 -10.57 13.66
C THR A 49 -6.29 -11.26 12.60
N ASP A 50 -6.83 -12.27 11.92
CA ASP A 50 -6.12 -13.01 10.90
C ASP A 50 -5.85 -12.13 9.68
N PHE A 51 -6.83 -11.31 9.28
CA PHE A 51 -6.66 -10.36 8.19
C PHE A 51 -5.59 -9.30 8.53
N LEU A 52 -5.68 -8.67 9.71
CA LEU A 52 -4.70 -7.67 10.14
C LEU A 52 -3.27 -8.24 10.15
N LEU A 53 -3.07 -9.40 10.79
CA LEU A 53 -1.77 -10.05 10.86
C LEU A 53 -1.24 -10.42 9.48
N THR A 54 -2.12 -10.85 8.57
CA THR A 54 -1.75 -11.17 7.19
C THR A 54 -1.20 -9.93 6.48
N VAL A 55 -1.90 -8.79 6.62
CA VAL A 55 -1.46 -7.52 6.04
C VAL A 55 -0.15 -7.03 6.66
N ILE A 56 -0.04 -7.02 7.99
CA ILE A 56 1.18 -6.59 8.71
C ILE A 56 2.38 -7.45 8.29
N ASN A 57 2.24 -8.77 8.33
CA ASN A 57 3.34 -9.67 8.00
C ASN A 57 3.77 -9.58 6.54
N THR A 58 2.80 -9.41 5.62
CA THR A 58 3.09 -9.17 4.20
C THR A 58 3.84 -7.86 4.00
N PHE A 59 3.50 -6.82 4.77
CA PHE A 59 4.14 -5.52 4.71
C PHE A 59 5.57 -5.53 5.28
N LEU A 60 5.79 -6.26 6.37
CA LEU A 60 7.10 -6.34 7.03
C LEU A 60 8.09 -7.24 6.29
N ASN A 61 7.61 -8.33 5.68
CA ASN A 61 8.46 -9.33 5.08
C ASN A 61 8.15 -9.49 3.58
N GLU A 62 9.08 -9.02 2.74
CA GLU A 62 8.95 -9.09 1.28
C GLU A 62 8.92 -10.53 0.75
N GLU A 63 9.59 -11.46 1.41
CA GLU A 63 9.59 -12.89 1.03
C GLU A 63 8.33 -13.61 1.52
N TYR A 64 7.64 -13.06 2.52
CA TYR A 64 6.40 -13.62 3.03
C TYR A 64 5.21 -13.10 2.23
N PHE A 65 4.57 -14.00 1.47
CA PHE A 65 3.33 -13.70 0.77
C PHE A 65 2.34 -14.87 0.92
N PRO A 66 1.39 -14.80 1.87
CA PRO A 66 0.51 -15.91 2.20
C PRO A 66 -0.70 -15.97 1.25
N GLU A 67 -0.44 -16.23 -0.03
CA GLU A 67 -1.45 -16.22 -1.12
C GLU A 67 -2.71 -17.00 -0.76
N ARG A 68 -2.54 -18.25 -0.30
CA ARG A 68 -3.66 -19.13 0.07
C ARG A 68 -4.51 -18.52 1.19
N LYS A 69 -3.89 -17.90 2.21
CA LYS A 69 -4.62 -17.27 3.31
C LYS A 69 -5.36 -16.02 2.82
N LEU A 70 -4.70 -15.21 2.00
CA LEU A 70 -5.28 -14.00 1.42
C LEU A 70 -6.52 -14.30 0.55
N GLN A 71 -6.52 -15.42 -0.18
CA GLN A 71 -7.67 -15.90 -0.96
C GLN A 71 -8.85 -16.40 -0.10
N THR A 72 -8.65 -16.68 1.20
CA THR A 72 -9.76 -17.08 2.08
C THR A 72 -10.65 -15.92 2.47
N PHE A 73 -10.11 -14.69 2.48
CA PHE A 73 -10.85 -13.49 2.85
C PHE A 73 -11.89 -13.10 1.80
N HIS A 74 -12.91 -12.38 2.24
CA HIS A 74 -13.93 -11.88 1.34
C HIS A 74 -13.37 -10.79 0.43
N THR A 75 -13.74 -10.81 -0.84
CA THR A 75 -13.39 -9.76 -1.82
C THR A 75 -13.72 -8.36 -1.28
N THR A 76 -14.82 -8.21 -0.55
CA THR A 76 -15.23 -6.98 0.12
C THR A 76 -14.21 -6.47 1.14
N GLN A 77 -13.61 -7.35 1.95
CA GLN A 77 -12.59 -6.99 2.95
C GLN A 77 -11.29 -6.53 2.28
N ILE A 78 -10.87 -7.21 1.21
CA ILE A 78 -9.67 -6.86 0.45
C ILE A 78 -9.85 -5.50 -0.21
N ILE A 79 -10.99 -5.28 -0.88
CA ILE A 79 -11.31 -4.01 -1.53
C ILE A 79 -11.40 -2.89 -0.49
N ASP A 80 -12.08 -3.08 0.64
CA ASP A 80 -12.13 -2.09 1.71
C ASP A 80 -10.73 -1.67 2.19
N TYR A 81 -9.82 -2.62 2.37
CA TYR A 81 -8.43 -2.31 2.73
C TYR A 81 -7.68 -1.53 1.63
N LEU A 82 -7.84 -1.91 0.35
CA LEU A 82 -7.22 -1.21 -0.77
C LEU A 82 -7.79 0.21 -0.93
N THR A 83 -9.10 0.40 -0.79
CA THR A 83 -9.76 1.72 -0.78
C THR A 83 -9.26 2.59 0.37
N LYS A 84 -9.17 2.04 1.59
CA LYS A 84 -8.58 2.76 2.75
C LYS A 84 -7.12 3.14 2.52
N THR A 85 -6.37 2.31 1.80
CA THR A 85 -5.00 2.60 1.39
C THR A 85 -4.95 3.76 0.38
N ASN A 86 -5.79 3.74 -0.65
CA ASN A 86 -5.92 4.80 -1.64
C ASN A 86 -6.28 6.16 -0.99
N LEU A 87 -7.29 6.16 -0.11
CA LEU A 87 -7.68 7.34 0.66
C LEU A 87 -6.54 7.88 1.53
N TYR A 88 -5.73 6.99 2.10
CA TYR A 88 -4.58 7.39 2.91
C TYR A 88 -3.50 8.09 2.07
N TYR A 89 -3.24 7.60 0.85
CA TYR A 89 -2.31 8.25 -0.07
C TYR A 89 -2.77 9.67 -0.43
N LEU A 90 -4.03 9.82 -0.85
CA LEU A 90 -4.60 11.10 -1.25
C LEU A 90 -4.65 12.12 -0.11
N ARG A 91 -5.03 11.69 1.10
CA ARG A 91 -5.26 12.60 2.24
C ARG A 91 -4.00 12.93 3.03
N TYR A 92 -3.04 12.01 3.09
CA TYR A 92 -1.91 12.13 4.02
C TYR A 92 -0.55 12.05 3.32
N GLN A 93 -0.22 10.95 2.64
CA GLN A 93 1.15 10.77 2.16
C GLN A 93 1.51 11.73 1.02
N LEU A 94 0.67 11.87 0.00
CA LEU A 94 0.93 12.77 -1.12
C LEU A 94 1.04 14.23 -0.65
N PRO A 95 0.09 14.79 0.14
CA PRO A 95 0.22 16.14 0.66
C PRO A 95 1.45 16.32 1.57
N ASN A 96 1.83 15.31 2.34
CA ASN A 96 3.00 15.38 3.20
C ASN A 96 4.29 15.49 2.38
N ILE A 97 4.48 14.61 1.38
CA ILE A 97 5.66 14.65 0.51
C ILE A 97 5.69 15.95 -0.29
N GLU A 98 4.54 16.37 -0.82
CA GLU A 98 4.42 17.64 -1.57
C GLU A 98 4.88 18.83 -0.73
N ARG A 99 4.42 18.95 0.53
CA ARG A 99 4.85 20.03 1.44
C ARG A 99 6.35 20.02 1.69
N HIS A 100 6.93 18.85 1.94
CA HIS A 100 8.39 18.73 2.15
C HIS A 100 9.15 19.08 0.89
N LEU A 101 8.68 18.62 -0.28
CA LEU A 101 9.31 18.88 -1.57
C LEU A 101 9.24 20.36 -1.95
N THR A 102 8.08 21.01 -1.79
CA THR A 102 7.95 22.46 -2.00
C THR A 102 8.91 23.23 -1.08
N SER A 103 8.99 22.84 0.20
CA SER A 103 9.91 23.48 1.15
C SER A 103 11.37 23.27 0.71
N PHE A 104 11.74 22.04 0.34
CA PHE A 104 13.07 21.69 -0.15
C PHE A 104 13.47 22.50 -1.38
N ILE A 105 12.60 22.60 -2.39
CA ILE A 105 12.86 23.36 -3.62
C ILE A 105 13.00 24.85 -3.31
N SER A 106 12.10 25.41 -2.48
CA SER A 106 12.07 26.85 -2.17
C SER A 106 13.28 27.33 -1.35
N MET A 107 13.86 26.47 -0.51
CA MET A 107 15.00 26.80 0.37
C MET A 107 16.35 26.43 -0.22
N SER A 108 16.39 25.89 -1.45
CA SER A 108 17.62 25.53 -2.14
C SER A 108 18.06 26.65 -3.07
N THR A 109 19.33 26.63 -3.48
CA THR A 109 19.91 27.68 -4.32
C THR A 109 19.13 27.87 -5.63
N PRO A 110 18.73 29.11 -5.99
CA PRO A 110 18.05 29.38 -7.25
C PRO A 110 18.87 28.95 -8.47
N GLY A 111 18.21 28.47 -9.53
CA GLY A 111 18.86 28.10 -10.80
C GLY A 111 19.33 26.65 -10.90
N ASN A 112 19.01 25.80 -9.92
CA ASN A 112 19.31 24.37 -10.00
C ASN A 112 18.29 23.62 -10.89
N ASN A 113 18.69 23.30 -12.13
CA ASN A 113 17.85 22.57 -13.09
C ASN A 113 17.37 21.21 -12.57
N THR A 114 18.15 20.55 -11.69
CA THR A 114 17.77 19.27 -11.08
C THR A 114 16.55 19.43 -10.17
N LEU A 115 16.42 20.53 -9.43
CA LEU A 115 15.26 20.77 -8.55
C LEU A 115 13.95 20.94 -9.34
N ASN A 116 14.02 21.66 -10.46
CA ASN A 116 12.87 21.78 -11.37
C ASN A 116 12.47 20.42 -11.95
N LEU A 117 13.46 19.57 -12.25
CA LEU A 117 13.22 18.22 -12.75
C LEU A 117 12.56 17.33 -11.68
N ILE A 118 13.06 17.36 -10.44
CA ILE A 118 12.47 16.64 -9.30
C ILE A 118 11.00 17.03 -9.10
N GLY A 119 10.70 18.33 -9.15
CA GLY A 119 9.32 18.82 -9.05
C GLY A 119 8.41 18.25 -10.15
N LYS A 120 8.88 18.23 -11.41
CA LYS A 120 8.14 17.65 -12.53
C LYS A 120 7.92 16.15 -12.38
N PHE A 121 8.95 15.38 -12.00
CA PHE A 121 8.82 13.94 -11.77
C PHE A 121 7.81 13.62 -10.68
N PHE A 122 7.84 14.37 -9.57
CA PHE A 122 6.86 14.20 -8.50
C PHE A 122 5.43 14.52 -8.96
N SER A 123 5.24 15.60 -9.74
CA SER A 123 3.92 15.91 -10.32
C SER A 123 3.42 14.80 -11.23
N SER A 124 4.25 14.28 -12.14
CA SER A 124 3.86 13.17 -13.02
C SER A 124 3.52 11.90 -12.23
N PHE A 125 4.31 11.56 -11.21
CA PHE A 125 3.98 10.46 -10.30
C PHE A 125 2.63 10.67 -9.60
N LYS A 126 2.39 11.87 -9.06
CA LYS A 126 1.16 12.21 -8.35
C LYS A 126 -0.06 12.10 -9.27
N GLU A 127 0.05 12.59 -10.50
CA GLU A 127 -1.00 12.49 -11.53
C GLU A 127 -1.31 11.02 -11.84
N GLU A 128 -0.30 10.20 -12.14
CA GLU A 128 -0.48 8.79 -12.49
C GLU A 128 -1.10 7.98 -11.34
N LEU A 129 -0.61 8.18 -10.10
CA LEU A 129 -1.17 7.53 -8.92
C LEU A 129 -2.61 7.95 -8.67
N THR A 130 -2.92 9.25 -8.81
CA THR A 130 -4.29 9.76 -8.60
C THR A 130 -5.25 9.23 -9.67
N ALA A 131 -4.82 9.17 -10.92
CA ALA A 131 -5.61 8.60 -12.01
C ALA A 131 -5.92 7.11 -11.78
N ARG A 132 -4.93 6.32 -11.33
CA ARG A 132 -5.15 4.92 -10.98
C ARG A 132 -6.13 4.76 -9.81
N ILE A 133 -6.00 5.58 -8.76
CA ILE A 133 -6.93 5.57 -7.62
C ILE A 133 -8.35 5.92 -8.08
N GLU A 134 -8.51 6.92 -8.95
CA GLU A 134 -9.80 7.31 -9.48
C GLU A 134 -10.45 6.20 -10.32
N HIS A 135 -9.68 5.54 -11.18
CA HIS A 135 -10.14 4.37 -11.93
C HIS A 135 -10.50 3.21 -11.00
N ASP A 136 -9.70 2.96 -9.95
CA ASP A 136 -10.00 1.92 -8.98
C ASP A 136 -11.34 2.16 -8.27
N ASP A 137 -11.56 3.38 -7.80
CA ASP A 137 -12.77 3.75 -7.05
C ASP A 137 -14.02 3.80 -7.94
N LYS A 138 -13.89 4.23 -9.20
CA LYS A 138 -15.04 4.41 -10.11
C LYS A 138 -15.40 3.18 -10.93
N GLU A 139 -14.42 2.35 -11.27
CA GLU A 139 -14.59 1.28 -12.25
C GLU A 139 -14.19 -0.08 -11.69
N TRP A 140 -12.91 -0.24 -11.30
CA TRP A 140 -12.36 -1.55 -10.97
C TRP A 140 -12.96 -2.16 -9.69
N PHE A 141 -12.97 -1.43 -8.58
CA PHE A 141 -13.52 -1.95 -7.32
C PHE A 141 -15.03 -2.19 -7.39
N PRO A 142 -15.86 -1.28 -7.95
CA PRO A 142 -17.27 -1.58 -8.18
C PRO A 142 -17.50 -2.83 -9.03
N TYR A 143 -16.70 -3.03 -10.09
CA TYR A 143 -16.76 -4.23 -10.94
C TYR A 143 -16.46 -5.51 -10.14
N CYS A 144 -15.37 -5.51 -9.36
CA CYS A 144 -14.98 -6.64 -8.53
C CYS A 144 -16.07 -7.02 -7.51
N LEU A 145 -16.69 -6.00 -6.88
CA LEU A 145 -17.79 -6.20 -5.93
C LEU A 145 -19.02 -6.79 -6.63
N ALA A 146 -19.41 -6.24 -7.77
CA ALA A 146 -20.56 -6.72 -8.54
C ALA A 146 -20.41 -8.18 -8.99
N LEU A 147 -19.21 -8.59 -9.40
CA LEU A 147 -18.91 -10.00 -9.70
C LEU A 147 -19.06 -10.90 -8.47
N SER A 148 -18.53 -10.46 -7.32
CA SER A 148 -18.60 -11.25 -6.09
C SER A 148 -20.04 -11.47 -5.60
N GLU A 149 -20.91 -10.47 -5.77
CA GLU A 149 -22.32 -10.56 -5.41
C GLU A 149 -23.12 -11.47 -6.37
N LYS A 150 -22.81 -11.45 -7.68
CA LYS A 150 -23.42 -12.37 -8.64
C LYS A 150 -23.15 -13.84 -8.28
N ILE A 151 -21.93 -14.16 -7.87
CA ILE A 151 -21.54 -15.54 -7.53
C ILE A 151 -22.19 -16.01 -6.24
N LYS A 152 -22.28 -15.16 -5.21
CA LYS A 152 -23.01 -15.48 -3.97
C LYS A 152 -24.48 -15.84 -4.23
N GLY A 153 -25.09 -15.25 -5.26
CA GLY A 153 -26.47 -15.57 -5.66
C GLY A 153 -26.62 -16.89 -6.43
N CYS A 154 -25.53 -17.44 -7.00
CA CYS A 154 -25.57 -18.61 -7.89
C CYS A 154 -25.04 -19.90 -7.26
N CYS A 155 -24.23 -19.84 -6.19
CA CYS A 155 -23.53 -21.01 -5.66
C CYS A 155 -23.81 -21.20 -4.16
N ASN A 156 -24.54 -22.26 -3.78
CA ASN A 156 -24.45 -22.81 -2.44
C ASN A 156 -23.05 -23.42 -2.28
N SER A 157 -22.33 -22.96 -1.26
CA SER A 157 -20.95 -23.29 -0.92
C SER A 157 -20.67 -24.79 -0.91
N ASP A 158 -19.64 -25.23 -1.65
CA ASP A 158 -18.69 -26.27 -1.18
C ASP A 158 -17.50 -26.52 -2.11
N GLU A 159 -17.45 -25.95 -3.33
CA GLU A 159 -16.29 -26.10 -4.22
C GLU A 159 -15.44 -24.83 -4.28
N LYS A 160 -14.79 -24.46 -3.16
CA LYS A 160 -13.65 -23.54 -3.20
C LYS A 160 -12.41 -24.34 -3.63
N GLU A 161 -12.36 -24.74 -4.90
CA GLU A 161 -11.09 -25.19 -5.48
C GLU A 161 -10.09 -24.03 -5.37
N ALA A 162 -8.96 -24.31 -4.72
CA ALA A 162 -7.83 -23.40 -4.65
C ALA A 162 -7.32 -23.19 -6.08
N LEU A 163 -7.83 -22.16 -6.74
CA LEU A 163 -7.39 -21.79 -8.08
C LEU A 163 -5.90 -21.50 -8.01
N HIS A 164 -5.12 -22.36 -8.64
CA HIS A 164 -3.70 -22.13 -8.87
C HIS A 164 -3.58 -20.94 -9.82
N LEU A 165 -3.28 -19.79 -9.24
CA LEU A 165 -3.03 -18.56 -9.95
C LEU A 165 -1.62 -18.67 -10.54
N GLY A 166 -1.53 -18.53 -11.86
CA GLY A 166 -0.25 -18.58 -12.56
C GLY A 166 0.69 -17.48 -12.05
N ASP A 167 1.98 -17.79 -12.06
CA ASP A 167 3.07 -16.87 -11.75
C ASP A 167 3.22 -15.92 -12.95
N GLU A 168 2.31 -14.95 -13.10
CA GLU A 168 2.42 -13.96 -14.17
C GLU A 168 3.67 -13.11 -13.93
N GLN A 169 4.61 -13.23 -14.87
CA GLN A 169 5.86 -12.50 -14.88
C GLN A 169 5.60 -11.00 -14.79
N ARG A 170 6.06 -10.45 -13.66
CA ARG A 170 5.94 -9.05 -13.25
C ARG A 170 6.48 -8.13 -14.35
N SER A 171 5.63 -7.41 -15.06
CA SER A 171 6.05 -6.14 -15.66
C SER A 171 6.32 -5.16 -14.54
N GLU A 172 7.35 -4.34 -14.68
CA GLU A 172 7.65 -3.27 -13.73
C GLU A 172 6.46 -2.28 -13.73
N ASP A 173 5.87 -2.05 -12.56
CA ASP A 173 4.74 -1.13 -12.40
C ASP A 173 5.22 0.30 -12.64
N ALA A 174 4.59 1.03 -13.57
CA ALA A 174 5.04 2.34 -13.99
C ALA A 174 5.13 3.36 -12.83
N ILE A 175 4.22 3.24 -11.85
CA ILE A 175 4.20 4.13 -10.67
C ILE A 175 5.35 3.78 -9.71
N GLU A 176 5.69 2.49 -9.55
CA GLU A 176 6.89 2.06 -8.82
C GLU A 176 8.17 2.58 -9.50
N ALA A 177 8.27 2.47 -10.83
CA ALA A 177 9.40 2.95 -11.60
C ALA A 177 9.60 4.47 -11.45
N LEU A 178 8.53 5.26 -11.57
CA LEU A 178 8.58 6.72 -11.38
C LEU A 178 9.11 7.14 -10.00
N LEU A 179 8.71 6.43 -8.93
CA LEU A 179 9.25 6.70 -7.58
C LEU A 179 10.71 6.31 -7.45
N SER A 180 11.09 5.17 -8.02
CA SER A 180 12.48 4.70 -8.03
C SER A 180 13.38 5.71 -8.76
N ASP A 181 12.92 6.21 -9.92
CA ASP A 181 13.61 7.22 -10.71
C ASP A 181 13.71 8.55 -9.96
N LEU A 182 12.61 9.03 -9.36
CA LEU A 182 12.62 10.26 -8.55
C LEU A 182 13.65 10.17 -7.41
N LYS A 183 13.64 9.06 -6.65
CA LYS A 183 14.61 8.79 -5.59
C LYS A 183 16.04 8.71 -6.15
N GLY A 184 16.22 8.02 -7.28
CA GLY A 184 17.50 7.87 -7.96
C GLY A 184 18.09 9.20 -8.42
N ILE A 185 17.25 10.08 -8.98
CA ILE A 185 17.64 11.43 -9.41
C ILE A 185 18.09 12.26 -8.20
N MET A 186 17.31 12.25 -7.12
CA MET A 186 17.67 12.96 -5.90
C MET A 186 19.04 12.50 -5.36
N ILE A 187 19.27 11.18 -5.29
CA ILE A 187 20.52 10.64 -4.72
C ILE A 187 21.72 10.87 -5.64
N LYS A 188 21.56 10.73 -6.96
CA LYS A 188 22.68 10.73 -7.91
C LYS A 188 23.01 12.10 -8.50
N HIS A 189 22.02 12.98 -8.61
CA HIS A 189 22.12 14.20 -9.43
C HIS A 189 21.89 15.48 -8.67
N LEU A 190 21.57 15.43 -7.37
CA LEU A 190 21.60 16.64 -6.53
C LEU A 190 23.04 17.15 -6.39
N SER A 191 23.19 18.46 -6.59
CA SER A 191 24.47 19.17 -6.52
C SER A 191 24.25 20.61 -6.09
N GLY A 192 25.28 21.26 -5.54
CA GLY A 192 25.22 22.63 -5.03
C GLY A 192 24.65 22.73 -3.62
N ASP A 193 24.41 23.95 -3.13
CA ASP A 193 23.91 24.17 -1.77
C ASP A 193 22.40 23.95 -1.70
N TYR A 194 22.00 23.05 -0.81
CA TYR A 194 20.61 22.72 -0.49
C TYR A 194 20.49 22.36 1.00
N ASN A 195 19.26 22.38 1.51
CA ASN A 195 19.00 21.98 2.90
C ASN A 195 18.97 20.45 3.01
N GLU A 196 19.99 19.87 3.65
CA GLU A 196 20.15 18.43 3.82
C GLU A 196 19.01 17.78 4.60
N ASN A 197 18.49 18.44 5.64
CA ASN A 197 17.39 17.92 6.45
C ASN A 197 16.09 17.82 5.65
N LEU A 198 15.80 18.82 4.82
CA LEU A 198 14.64 18.80 3.92
C LEU A 198 14.81 17.75 2.81
N CYS A 199 16.03 17.63 2.26
CA CYS A 199 16.34 16.58 1.29
C CYS A 199 16.08 15.19 1.88
N TYR A 200 16.61 14.94 3.08
CA TYR A 200 16.40 13.69 3.81
C TYR A 200 14.91 13.41 4.06
N ALA A 201 14.15 14.41 4.52
CA ALA A 201 12.72 14.26 4.78
C ALA A 201 11.93 13.88 3.51
N VAL A 202 12.28 14.47 2.35
CA VAL A 202 11.68 14.12 1.06
C VAL A 202 12.04 12.70 0.65
N ILE A 203 13.33 12.32 0.70
CA ILE A 203 13.79 10.97 0.35
C ILE A 203 13.14 9.92 1.26
N PHE A 204 13.03 10.21 2.56
CA PHE A 204 12.38 9.34 3.52
C PHE A 204 10.89 9.17 3.19
N GLY A 205 10.18 10.27 2.90
CA GLY A 205 8.78 10.24 2.49
C GLY A 205 8.55 9.42 1.21
N ILE A 206 9.37 9.65 0.19
CA ILE A 206 9.35 8.89 -1.07
C ILE A 206 9.60 7.40 -0.83
N SER A 207 10.63 7.06 -0.05
CA SER A 207 10.99 5.67 0.25
C SER A 207 9.89 4.96 1.03
N SER A 208 9.25 5.65 1.98
CA SER A 208 8.11 5.12 2.71
C SER A 208 6.91 4.86 1.80
N LEU A 209 6.59 5.78 0.89
CA LEU A 209 5.48 5.62 -0.07
C LEU A 209 5.78 4.51 -1.08
N GLU A 210 7.02 4.41 -1.57
CA GLU A 210 7.45 3.35 -2.48
C GLU A 210 7.27 1.96 -1.87
N LYS A 211 7.72 1.77 -0.62
CA LYS A 211 7.52 0.50 0.11
C LYS A 211 6.04 0.14 0.20
N ASP A 212 5.21 1.13 0.51
CA ASP A 212 3.78 0.95 0.72
C ASP A 212 3.03 0.64 -0.58
N ILE A 213 3.35 1.36 -1.67
CA ILE A 213 2.81 1.09 -3.01
C ILE A 213 3.20 -0.31 -3.48
N LYS A 214 4.44 -0.75 -3.26
CA LYS A 214 4.84 -2.13 -3.58
C LYS A 214 3.94 -3.15 -2.89
N GLN A 215 3.63 -2.96 -1.62
CA GLN A 215 2.76 -3.88 -0.89
C GLN A 215 1.30 -3.80 -1.35
N HIS A 216 0.80 -2.60 -1.61
CA HIS A 216 -0.51 -2.38 -2.20
C HIS A 216 -0.66 -3.08 -3.56
N ASN A 217 0.34 -2.92 -4.44
CA ASN A 217 0.41 -3.57 -5.75
C ASN A 217 0.52 -5.09 -5.64
N ARG A 218 1.27 -5.63 -4.66
CA ARG A 218 1.33 -7.08 -4.40
C ARG A 218 -0.04 -7.64 -4.07
N ILE A 219 -0.80 -6.99 -3.19
CA ILE A 219 -2.17 -7.42 -2.86
C ILE A 219 -3.09 -7.30 -4.10
N ARG A 220 -3.00 -6.18 -4.84
CA ARG A 220 -3.76 -5.97 -6.07
C ARG A 220 -3.53 -7.08 -7.09
N TYR A 221 -2.28 -7.31 -7.49
CA TYR A 221 -1.96 -8.17 -8.62
C TYR A 221 -1.93 -9.66 -8.28
N ARG A 222 -1.53 -10.04 -7.06
CA ARG A 222 -1.42 -11.46 -6.71
C ARG A 222 -2.65 -12.03 -6.01
N ILE A 223 -3.53 -11.18 -5.47
CA ILE A 223 -4.74 -11.62 -4.77
C ILE A 223 -6.00 -11.16 -5.49
N LEU A 224 -6.19 -9.84 -5.62
CA LEU A 224 -7.46 -9.32 -6.14
C LEU A 224 -7.64 -9.66 -7.63
N THR A 225 -6.66 -9.36 -8.48
CA THR A 225 -6.75 -9.66 -9.92
C THR A 225 -7.05 -11.13 -10.19
N PRO A 226 -6.35 -12.09 -9.58
CA PRO A 226 -6.60 -13.49 -9.88
C PRO A 226 -7.91 -14.02 -9.27
N MET A 227 -8.34 -13.49 -8.11
CA MET A 227 -9.69 -13.75 -7.58
C MET A 227 -10.76 -13.29 -8.57
N VAL A 228 -10.59 -12.11 -9.18
CA VAL A 228 -11.51 -11.58 -10.19
C VAL A 228 -11.52 -12.46 -11.43
N SER A 229 -10.35 -12.86 -11.97
CA SER A 229 -10.28 -13.77 -13.12
C SER A 229 -10.93 -15.13 -12.86
N ALA A 230 -10.84 -15.63 -11.63
CA ALA A 230 -11.56 -16.84 -11.22
C ALA A 230 -13.08 -16.63 -11.19
N MET A 231 -13.53 -15.53 -10.59
CA MET A 231 -14.95 -15.14 -10.54
C MET A 231 -15.54 -14.99 -11.96
N GLU A 232 -14.80 -14.38 -12.88
CA GLU A 232 -15.21 -14.23 -14.28
C GLU A 232 -15.38 -15.57 -15.00
N LYS A 233 -14.54 -16.57 -14.70
CA LYS A 233 -14.66 -17.93 -15.26
C LYS A 233 -15.90 -18.66 -14.76
N LEU A 234 -16.30 -18.43 -13.51
CA LEU A 234 -17.50 -19.04 -12.91
C LEU A 234 -18.81 -18.39 -13.40
N CYS A 235 -18.74 -17.15 -13.90
CA CYS A 235 -19.89 -16.45 -14.48
C CYS A 235 -20.10 -16.71 -15.98
N LYS A 236 -19.22 -17.46 -16.64
CA LYS A 236 -19.37 -17.88 -18.05
C LYS A 236 -20.13 -19.20 -18.14
#